data_AF-A0A522V0J8-F1
#
_entry.id   AF-A0A522V0J8-F1
#
_cell.length_a   1.000
_cell.length_b   1.000
_cell.length_c   1.000
_cell.angle_alpha   90.00
_cell.angle_beta   90.00
_cell.angle_gamma   90.00
#
_symmetry.space_group_name_H-M   'P 1'
#
loop_
_entity.id
_entity.type
_entity.pdbx_description
1 polymer ?
#
loop_
_entity_poly.entity_id
_entity_poly.type
_entity_poly.pdbx_seq_one_letter_code
_entity_poly.pdbx_strand_id
1 'polypeptide(L)'
;MKLGKCFNHAFNMVLHSKLRSWLTITGIVIGVAAVIAIVSIGAGMQETLNAQLNALGGDIVTISPGFERGGGMFGNRGGGGGGGAQATTNQIVLGRSDLQALKGIPDIALIDTNIRGSVNISYLGKTGKVSVTGVDQKVWSQITTTTIQTGRMLDSADQNVIVIGGNLASSYFSQPLGINKMVTINGGAFRVVGILSDQSTSVYMPIQMAYQVIPDKTIDIYDTLVVKIKDQNQLDEVITKINDKLMISRHVTQNKMDFSVTSRKEMQQTRADTMNSMNTFLLAIAAVSLIVGSIGIANTMFTSVLEKTKEIGIMKAIGARNQDILLIFLFNAAFIGLVGGIIGIVLGMILSGFMPALMGGLPMARGTTLVTLNSIIMALSVSVIVGILAGIIPAYQASKLKPVDALRYE
;
A
#
# COMPACT_ATOMS: atom_id res chain seq x y z
N MET A 1 -31.57 33.14 -23.62
CA MET A 1 -32.41 32.76 -22.44
C MET A 1 -31.65 32.99 -21.13
N LYS A 2 -32.30 33.32 -20.01
CA LYS A 2 -31.63 33.38 -18.68
C LYS A 2 -31.22 31.95 -18.27
N LEU A 3 -29.97 31.74 -17.83
CA LEU A 3 -29.40 30.43 -17.45
C LEU A 3 -30.33 29.59 -16.56
N GLY A 4 -31.04 30.22 -15.62
CA GLY A 4 -31.95 29.53 -14.71
C GLY A 4 -33.13 28.82 -15.39
N LYS A 5 -33.58 29.28 -16.56
CA LYS A 5 -34.64 28.60 -17.33
C LYS A 5 -34.13 27.34 -18.02
N CYS A 6 -32.87 27.30 -18.44
CA CYS A 6 -32.26 26.11 -19.03
C CYS A 6 -32.11 24.98 -18.01
N PHE A 7 -31.74 25.32 -16.76
CA PHE A 7 -31.61 24.37 -15.66
C PHE A 7 -32.95 23.70 -15.30
N ASN A 8 -34.01 24.49 -15.11
CA ASN A 8 -35.34 23.95 -14.79
C ASN A 8 -35.89 23.05 -15.91
N HIS A 9 -35.58 23.37 -17.17
CA HIS A 9 -36.05 22.57 -18.29
C HIS A 9 -35.33 21.22 -18.38
N ALA A 10 -34.02 21.19 -18.12
CA ALA A 10 -33.23 19.96 -18.08
C ALA A 10 -33.68 19.03 -16.93
N PHE A 11 -33.97 19.58 -15.76
CA PHE A 11 -34.46 18.81 -14.61
C PHE A 11 -35.77 18.06 -14.89
N ASN A 12 -36.76 18.74 -15.47
CA ASN A 12 -38.04 18.12 -15.85
C ASN A 12 -37.89 17.05 -16.94
N MET A 13 -36.85 17.14 -17.77
CA MET A 13 -36.60 16.21 -18.88
C MET A 13 -36.10 14.84 -18.38
N VAL A 14 -35.30 14.83 -17.30
CA VAL A 14 -34.79 13.60 -16.66
C VAL A 14 -35.91 12.86 -15.91
N LEU A 15 -36.82 13.59 -15.26
CA LEU A 15 -37.92 13.03 -14.47
C LEU A 15 -38.98 12.26 -15.30
N HIS A 16 -39.14 12.57 -16.58
CA HIS A 16 -40.17 11.97 -17.43
C HIS A 16 -39.76 10.64 -18.12
N SER A 17 -38.47 10.28 -18.16
CA SER A 17 -37.97 9.07 -18.86
C SER A 17 -37.36 8.01 -17.90
N LYS A 18 -38.15 7.60 -16.90
CA LYS A 18 -37.72 6.87 -15.69
C LYS A 18 -36.81 5.64 -15.91
N LEU A 19 -37.08 4.78 -16.89
CA LEU A 19 -36.28 3.56 -17.09
C LEU A 19 -34.96 3.79 -17.85
N ARG A 20 -34.98 4.66 -18.87
CA ARG A 20 -33.82 4.91 -19.73
C ARG A 20 -32.78 5.80 -19.05
N SER A 21 -33.25 6.84 -18.35
CA SER A 21 -32.38 7.67 -17.50
C SER A 21 -31.75 6.86 -16.38
N TRP A 22 -32.48 5.91 -15.76
CA TRP A 22 -31.91 5.07 -14.71
C TRP A 22 -30.82 4.11 -15.22
N LEU A 23 -31.03 3.48 -16.38
CA LEU A 23 -30.04 2.55 -16.97
C LEU A 23 -28.73 3.26 -17.35
N THR A 24 -28.82 4.50 -17.85
CA THR A 24 -27.65 5.32 -18.21
C THR A 24 -26.91 5.88 -17.02
N ILE A 25 -27.66 6.35 -16.02
CA ILE A 25 -27.09 6.82 -14.76
C ILE A 25 -26.32 5.68 -14.07
N THR A 26 -26.81 4.44 -14.15
CA THR A 26 -26.15 3.28 -13.53
C THR A 26 -24.71 3.07 -14.03
N GLY A 27 -24.45 3.23 -15.33
CA GLY A 27 -23.10 3.11 -15.89
C GLY A 27 -22.12 4.16 -15.33
N ILE A 28 -22.58 5.41 -15.21
CA ILE A 28 -21.80 6.51 -14.60
C ILE A 28 -21.59 6.23 -13.12
N VAL A 29 -22.64 5.81 -12.42
CA VAL A 29 -22.62 5.51 -10.98
C VAL A 29 -21.59 4.44 -10.68
N ILE A 30 -21.57 3.33 -11.42
CA ILE A 30 -20.59 2.26 -11.23
C ILE A 30 -19.17 2.76 -11.51
N GLY A 31 -18.97 3.50 -12.61
CA GLY A 31 -17.66 4.08 -12.96
C GLY A 31 -17.14 5.04 -11.89
N VAL A 32 -17.97 5.98 -11.43
CA VAL A 32 -17.59 6.97 -10.41
C VAL A 32 -17.40 6.32 -9.04
N ALA A 33 -18.24 5.35 -8.67
CA ALA A 33 -18.06 4.59 -7.43
C ALA A 33 -16.71 3.82 -7.43
N ALA A 34 -16.35 3.21 -8.56
CA ALA A 34 -15.06 2.54 -8.72
C ALA A 34 -13.89 3.54 -8.58
N VAL A 35 -13.94 4.69 -9.25
CA VAL A 35 -12.90 5.73 -9.14
C VAL A 35 -12.75 6.21 -7.69
N ILE A 36 -13.85 6.49 -6.99
CA ILE A 36 -13.83 6.91 -5.58
C ILE A 36 -13.19 5.83 -4.70
N ALA A 37 -13.58 4.57 -4.87
CA ALA A 37 -13.04 3.47 -4.09
C ALA A 37 -11.52 3.34 -4.30
N ILE A 38 -11.08 3.35 -5.56
CA ILE A 38 -9.67 3.21 -5.96
C ILE A 38 -8.82 4.36 -5.40
N VAL A 39 -9.26 5.62 -5.58
CA VAL A 39 -8.54 6.79 -5.09
C VAL A 39 -8.48 6.82 -3.57
N SER A 40 -9.58 6.46 -2.88
CA SER A 40 -9.63 6.43 -1.41
C SER A 40 -8.73 5.34 -0.83
N ILE A 41 -8.67 4.17 -1.48
CA ILE A 41 -7.73 3.09 -1.14
C ILE A 41 -6.29 3.58 -1.34
N GLY A 42 -5.99 4.19 -2.48
CA GLY A 42 -4.65 4.73 -2.77
C GLY A 42 -4.19 5.76 -1.75
N ALA A 43 -5.06 6.72 -1.39
CA ALA A 43 -4.75 7.74 -0.39
C ALA A 43 -4.56 7.14 1.02
N GLY A 44 -5.46 6.26 1.45
CA GLY A 44 -5.35 5.58 2.76
C GLY A 44 -4.09 4.71 2.86
N MET A 45 -3.69 4.10 1.75
CA MET A 45 -2.47 3.31 1.67
C MET A 45 -1.21 4.18 1.72
N GLN A 46 -1.17 5.31 1.03
CA GLN A 46 -0.03 6.23 1.11
C GLN A 46 0.21 6.69 2.55
N GLU A 47 -0.87 7.03 3.26
CA GLU A 47 -0.80 7.42 4.67
C GLU A 47 -0.34 6.26 5.56
N THR A 48 -0.88 5.05 5.31
CA THR A 48 -0.45 3.84 6.02
C THR A 48 1.02 3.52 5.77
N LEU A 49 1.52 3.71 4.54
CA LEU A 49 2.92 3.50 4.19
C LEU A 49 3.81 4.52 4.90
N ASN A 50 3.44 5.80 4.92
CA ASN A 50 4.16 6.85 5.64
C ASN A 50 4.21 6.56 7.14
N ALA A 51 3.07 6.18 7.73
CA ALA A 51 2.99 5.82 9.14
C ALA A 51 3.80 4.56 9.46
N GLN A 52 3.76 3.53 8.60
CA GLN A 52 4.57 2.32 8.75
C GLN A 52 6.06 2.60 8.58
N LEU A 53 6.46 3.46 7.65
CA LEU A 53 7.85 3.88 7.47
C LEU A 53 8.40 4.54 8.72
N ASN A 54 7.64 5.46 9.30
CA ASN A 54 8.02 6.14 10.54
C ASN A 54 8.05 5.15 11.72
N ALA A 55 7.05 4.28 11.83
CA ALA A 55 6.97 3.29 12.92
C ALA A 55 8.02 2.18 12.81
N LEU A 56 8.50 1.85 11.61
CA LEU A 56 9.51 0.82 11.38
C LEU A 56 10.93 1.41 11.34
N GLY A 57 11.15 2.68 11.64
CA GLY A 57 12.51 3.25 11.64
C GLY A 57 13.06 3.33 10.23
N GLY A 58 12.61 4.34 9.49
CA GLY A 58 13.03 4.60 8.12
C GLY A 58 14.53 4.91 7.96
N ASP A 59 15.24 5.13 9.07
CA ASP A 59 16.68 5.34 9.23
C ASP A 59 17.48 4.04 9.45
N ILE A 60 16.81 2.87 9.42
CA ILE A 60 17.44 1.57 9.64
C ILE A 60 17.82 0.90 8.32
N VAL A 61 19.08 0.50 8.23
CA VAL A 61 19.68 -0.27 7.13
C VAL A 61 20.12 -1.63 7.64
N THR A 62 19.81 -2.68 6.88
CA THR A 62 20.19 -4.06 7.18
C THR A 62 21.18 -4.54 6.13
N ILE A 63 22.31 -5.05 6.61
CA ILE A 63 23.38 -5.61 5.79
C ILE A 63 23.35 -7.13 6.00
N SER A 64 23.22 -7.87 4.92
CA SER A 64 23.17 -9.34 4.93
C SER A 64 24.27 -9.91 4.03
N PRO A 65 24.83 -11.10 4.36
CA PRO A 65 25.75 -11.80 3.48
C PRO A 65 25.03 -12.30 2.23
N GLY A 66 25.75 -12.35 1.12
CA GLY A 66 25.21 -12.70 -0.19
C GLY A 66 24.58 -11.51 -0.90
N PHE A 67 24.63 -11.55 -2.23
CA PHE A 67 24.00 -10.55 -3.08
C PHE A 67 22.62 -11.05 -3.51
N GLU A 68 21.58 -10.54 -2.85
CA GLU A 68 20.20 -10.69 -3.32
C GLU A 68 20.02 -9.83 -4.56
N ARG A 69 20.28 -10.39 -5.74
CA ARG A 69 19.95 -9.75 -7.01
C ARG A 69 18.42 -9.72 -7.09
N GLY A 70 17.82 -8.56 -6.79
CA GLY A 70 16.38 -8.31 -6.65
C GLY A 70 15.52 -9.25 -7.49
N GLY A 71 15.00 -10.30 -6.85
CA GLY A 71 14.07 -11.23 -7.47
C GLY A 71 12.70 -10.58 -7.54
N GLY A 72 12.22 -10.31 -8.75
CA GLY A 72 10.84 -9.84 -8.96
C GLY A 72 9.81 -10.75 -8.28
N MET A 73 8.62 -10.19 -8.05
CA MET A 73 7.49 -10.75 -7.28
C MET A 73 6.99 -12.16 -7.69
N PHE A 74 7.59 -12.79 -8.71
CA PHE A 74 7.37 -14.17 -9.12
C PHE A 74 8.43 -15.16 -8.62
N GLY A 75 9.39 -14.71 -7.81
CA GLY A 75 10.28 -15.57 -7.06
C GLY A 75 9.68 -15.91 -5.70
N ASN A 76 9.41 -17.18 -5.47
CA ASN A 76 9.18 -17.80 -4.16
C ASN A 76 7.74 -17.89 -3.62
N ARG A 77 6.96 -18.75 -4.27
CA ARG A 77 5.92 -19.55 -3.61
C ARG A 77 6.09 -21.02 -4.02
N GLY A 78 7.06 -21.69 -3.41
CA GLY A 78 7.16 -23.13 -3.58
C GLY A 78 8.50 -23.72 -3.21
N GLY A 79 8.57 -24.29 -2.01
CA GLY A 79 9.38 -25.48 -1.74
C GLY A 79 10.88 -25.27 -1.59
N GLY A 80 11.44 -25.82 -0.51
CA GLY A 80 12.87 -26.00 -0.40
C GLY A 80 13.42 -26.74 -1.61
N GLY A 81 14.53 -26.23 -2.14
CA GLY A 81 15.20 -26.82 -3.29
C GLY A 81 16.34 -25.91 -3.71
N GLY A 82 17.58 -26.34 -3.45
CA GLY A 82 18.78 -25.62 -3.83
C GLY A 82 18.78 -25.27 -5.31
N GLY A 83 19.15 -24.03 -5.62
CA GLY A 83 19.29 -23.50 -6.97
C GLY A 83 20.63 -22.79 -7.11
N GLY A 84 21.65 -23.59 -7.43
CA GLY A 84 23.01 -23.25 -7.89
C GLY A 84 23.44 -21.79 -7.99
N ALA A 85 24.20 -21.35 -6.98
CA ALA A 85 25.36 -20.50 -7.22
C ALA A 85 26.60 -21.37 -7.00
N GLN A 86 27.50 -21.39 -7.98
CA GLN A 86 28.78 -22.09 -7.93
C GLN A 86 29.46 -21.90 -6.58
N ALA A 87 29.70 -23.03 -5.90
CA ALA A 87 30.52 -23.11 -4.71
C ALA A 87 31.93 -22.58 -5.03
N THR A 88 32.15 -21.31 -4.73
CA THR A 88 33.47 -20.90 -4.26
C THR A 88 33.53 -21.31 -2.80
N THR A 89 34.59 -22.04 -2.44
CA THR A 89 34.82 -22.72 -1.15
C THR A 89 34.84 -21.80 0.08
N ASN A 90 34.60 -20.50 -0.07
CA ASN A 90 34.48 -19.56 1.04
C ASN A 90 33.00 -19.30 1.31
N GLN A 91 32.52 -19.73 2.46
CA GLN A 91 31.24 -19.26 2.99
C GLN A 91 31.28 -17.74 3.05
N ILE A 92 30.38 -17.08 2.33
CA ILE A 92 30.21 -15.63 2.37
C ILE A 92 29.65 -15.30 3.75
N VAL A 93 30.46 -14.66 4.59
CA VAL A 93 30.11 -14.34 5.98
C VAL A 93 30.40 -12.87 6.29
N LEU A 94 29.61 -12.30 7.20
CA LEU A 94 29.90 -11.00 7.79
C LEU A 94 30.73 -11.21 9.05
N GLY A 95 31.88 -10.57 9.12
CA GLY A 95 32.85 -10.73 10.19
C GLY A 95 33.17 -9.43 10.90
N ARG A 96 34.11 -9.52 11.84
CA ARG A 96 34.61 -8.39 12.62
C ARG A 96 35.25 -7.28 11.77
N SER A 97 35.88 -7.62 10.64
CA SER A 97 36.46 -6.64 9.71
C SER A 97 35.39 -5.72 9.12
N ASP A 98 34.23 -6.26 8.75
CA ASP A 98 33.11 -5.48 8.20
C ASP A 98 32.55 -4.53 9.27
N LEU A 99 32.37 -5.04 10.49
CA LEU A 99 31.96 -4.22 11.63
C LEU A 99 32.93 -3.04 11.88
N GLN A 100 34.23 -3.27 11.76
CA GLN A 100 35.24 -2.22 11.93
C GLN A 100 35.22 -1.19 10.78
N ALA A 101 35.02 -1.64 9.54
CA ALA A 101 34.87 -0.75 8.39
C ALA A 101 33.65 0.18 8.54
N LEU A 102 32.52 -0.37 9.01
CA LEU A 102 31.29 0.40 9.26
C LEU A 102 31.47 1.42 10.40
N LYS A 103 32.16 1.05 11.50
CA LYS A 103 32.48 1.99 12.59
C LYS A 103 33.26 3.23 12.14
N GLY A 104 33.96 3.15 11.02
CA GLY A 104 34.68 4.30 10.44
C GLY A 104 33.78 5.30 9.71
N ILE A 105 32.48 5.06 9.55
CA ILE A 105 31.55 5.97 8.88
C ILE A 105 30.92 6.90 9.93
N PRO A 106 31.17 8.23 9.88
CA PRO A 106 30.68 9.16 10.90
C PRO A 106 29.16 9.34 10.91
N ASP A 107 28.50 9.03 9.79
CA ASP A 107 27.06 9.21 9.59
C ASP A 107 26.22 8.07 10.23
N ILE A 108 26.89 7.00 10.66
CA ILE A 108 26.26 5.88 11.38
C ILE A 108 26.13 6.26 12.87
N ALA A 109 24.92 6.12 13.41
CA ALA A 109 24.63 6.37 14.82
C ALA A 109 24.95 5.13 15.68
N LEU A 110 24.42 3.97 15.28
CA LEU A 110 24.52 2.72 16.03
C LEU A 110 24.63 1.53 15.08
N ILE A 111 25.30 0.47 15.53
CA ILE A 111 25.43 -0.80 14.79
C ILE A 111 25.11 -1.93 15.76
N ASP A 112 24.11 -2.74 15.42
CA ASP A 112 23.73 -3.97 16.10
C ASP A 112 24.17 -5.18 15.28
N THR A 113 24.76 -6.15 15.95
CA THR A 113 25.20 -7.42 15.36
C THR A 113 24.17 -8.48 15.68
N ASN A 114 23.67 -9.15 14.63
CA ASN A 114 22.58 -10.09 14.78
C ASN A 114 22.97 -11.47 14.26
N ILE A 115 22.69 -12.49 15.08
CA ILE A 115 22.70 -13.90 14.67
C ILE A 115 21.32 -14.47 14.84
N ARG A 116 20.86 -15.29 13.89
CA ARG A 116 19.53 -15.88 13.90
C ARG A 116 19.61 -17.38 13.67
N GLY A 117 18.74 -18.10 14.37
CA GLY A 117 18.59 -19.53 14.18
C GLY A 117 17.23 -20.03 14.64
N SER A 118 16.81 -21.15 14.09
CA SER A 118 15.61 -21.85 14.55
C SER A 118 15.99 -22.88 15.60
N VAL A 119 15.41 -22.78 16.79
CA VAL A 119 15.73 -23.67 17.91
C VAL A 119 14.46 -24.12 18.62
N ASN A 120 14.57 -25.25 19.32
CA ASN A 120 13.47 -25.76 20.12
C ASN A 120 13.43 -25.03 21.48
N ILE A 121 12.28 -24.45 21.79
CA ILE A 121 11.92 -23.93 23.10
C ILE A 121 11.01 -24.93 23.81
N SER A 122 11.25 -25.16 25.09
CA SER A 122 10.45 -26.00 25.97
C SER A 122 9.92 -25.20 27.14
N TYR A 123 8.62 -25.34 27.40
CA TYR A 123 7.93 -24.75 28.54
C TYR A 123 6.88 -25.73 29.08
N LEU A 124 6.94 -26.02 30.38
CA LEU A 124 6.03 -26.95 31.06
C LEU A 124 5.87 -28.31 30.34
N GLY A 125 6.97 -28.86 29.83
CA GLY A 125 6.99 -30.14 29.12
C GLY A 125 6.47 -30.11 27.68
N LYS A 126 6.09 -28.94 27.16
CA LYS A 126 5.74 -28.75 25.74
C LYS A 126 6.88 -28.10 24.99
N THR A 127 7.27 -28.71 23.88
CA THR A 127 8.30 -28.20 22.97
C THR A 127 7.71 -27.61 21.70
N GLY A 128 8.31 -26.53 21.22
CA GLY A 128 8.00 -25.94 19.92
C GLY A 128 9.23 -25.31 19.28
N LYS A 129 9.18 -25.06 17.96
CA LYS A 129 10.24 -24.37 17.23
C LYS A 129 9.97 -22.87 17.18
N VAL A 130 10.98 -22.09 17.56
CA VAL A 130 10.95 -20.62 17.54
C VAL A 130 12.21 -20.07 16.89
N SER A 131 12.10 -18.85 16.36
CA SER A 131 13.25 -18.10 15.85
C SER A 131 13.93 -17.40 17.02
N VAL A 132 15.18 -17.75 17.32
CA VAL A 132 16.03 -17.01 18.26
C VAL A 132 16.87 -16.02 17.47
N THR A 133 16.92 -14.78 17.94
CA THR A 133 17.85 -13.75 17.48
C THR A 133 18.74 -13.34 18.64
N GLY A 134 20.05 -13.50 18.46
CA GLY A 134 21.07 -12.95 19.34
C GLY A 134 21.35 -11.51 18.96
N VAL A 135 21.28 -10.59 19.93
CA VAL A 135 21.38 -9.13 19.73
C VAL A 135 22.45 -8.54 20.64
N ASP A 136 23.00 -7.38 20.28
CA ASP A 136 23.83 -6.59 21.19
C ASP A 136 22.96 -5.78 22.16
N GLN A 137 22.96 -6.19 23.43
CA GLN A 137 22.14 -5.62 24.50
C GLN A 137 22.33 -4.11 24.66
N LYS A 138 23.51 -3.56 24.35
CA LYS A 138 23.83 -2.14 24.57
C LYS A 138 23.10 -1.22 23.61
N VAL A 139 22.83 -1.70 22.40
CA VAL A 139 22.38 -0.89 21.27
C VAL A 139 21.01 -1.34 20.74
N TRP A 140 20.65 -2.62 20.96
CA TRP A 140 19.41 -3.20 20.45
C TRP A 140 18.16 -2.44 20.88
N SER A 141 18.10 -1.96 22.13
CA SER A 141 16.97 -1.19 22.66
C SER A 141 16.76 0.16 21.96
N GLN A 142 17.80 0.73 21.36
CA GLN A 142 17.76 2.03 20.66
C GLN A 142 17.54 1.88 19.14
N ILE A 143 17.78 0.69 18.61
CA ILE A 143 17.59 0.32 17.19
C ILE A 143 16.23 -0.34 16.97
N THR A 144 15.77 -1.15 17.92
CA THR A 144 14.48 -1.83 17.82
C THR A 144 13.34 -0.84 17.86
N THR A 145 12.41 -1.00 16.92
CA THR A 145 11.23 -0.16 16.80
C THR A 145 10.01 -0.70 17.54
N THR A 146 10.09 -1.94 18.03
CA THR A 146 9.03 -2.60 18.78
C THR A 146 9.05 -2.16 20.24
N THR A 147 7.89 -1.74 20.75
CA THR A 147 7.74 -1.38 22.17
C THR A 147 7.53 -2.61 23.06
N ILE A 148 7.87 -2.46 24.34
CA ILE A 148 7.57 -3.47 25.35
C ILE A 148 6.12 -3.34 25.80
N GLN A 149 5.41 -4.47 25.80
CA GLN A 149 4.08 -4.57 26.40
C GLN A 149 4.17 -4.80 27.90
N THR A 150 5.09 -5.65 28.36
CA THR A 150 5.25 -5.99 29.79
C THR A 150 6.70 -6.32 30.11
N GLY A 151 7.21 -5.85 31.25
CA GLY A 151 8.59 -6.11 31.68
C GLY A 151 9.56 -5.02 31.23
N ARG A 152 10.79 -5.43 30.84
CA ARG A 152 11.86 -4.52 30.42
C ARG A 152 12.70 -5.07 29.26
N MET A 153 13.44 -4.17 28.59
CA MET A 153 14.37 -4.55 27.52
C MET A 153 15.59 -5.25 28.14
N LEU A 154 16.37 -5.90 27.28
CA LEU A 154 17.68 -6.44 27.66
C LEU A 154 18.59 -5.29 28.14
N ASP A 155 19.30 -5.54 29.23
CA ASP A 155 20.33 -4.66 29.76
C ASP A 155 21.71 -5.28 29.55
N SER A 156 22.76 -4.46 29.58
CA SER A 156 24.15 -4.83 29.31
C SER A 156 24.74 -5.84 30.31
N ALA A 157 24.12 -5.98 31.48
CA ALA A 157 24.53 -6.89 32.54
C ALA A 157 23.79 -8.23 32.51
N ASP A 158 22.78 -8.37 31.64
CA ASP A 158 21.98 -9.58 31.57
C ASP A 158 22.75 -10.72 30.89
N GLN A 159 22.49 -11.97 31.25
CA GLN A 159 23.07 -13.14 30.57
C GLN A 159 21.98 -14.15 30.22
N ASN A 160 21.50 -14.91 31.21
CA ASN A 160 20.50 -15.96 31.01
C ASN A 160 19.06 -15.44 31.01
N VAL A 161 18.82 -14.37 30.24
CA VAL A 161 17.49 -13.77 30.12
C VAL A 161 17.10 -13.63 28.65
N ILE A 162 15.79 -13.56 28.43
CA ILE A 162 15.21 -13.39 27.10
C ILE A 162 14.07 -12.38 27.10
N VAL A 163 13.92 -11.72 25.96
CA VAL A 163 12.74 -10.95 25.61
C VAL A 163 11.99 -11.72 24.52
N ILE A 164 10.68 -11.84 24.62
CA ILE A 164 9.88 -12.66 23.71
C ILE A 164 8.83 -11.86 22.96
N GLY A 165 8.42 -12.37 21.80
CA GLY A 165 7.30 -11.81 21.03
C GLY A 165 5.94 -12.08 21.68
N GLY A 166 4.96 -11.22 21.38
CA GLY A 166 3.63 -11.26 22.02
C GLY A 166 2.82 -12.52 21.69
N ASN A 167 3.00 -13.09 20.50
CA ASN A 167 2.33 -14.35 20.14
C ASN A 167 2.96 -15.57 20.83
N LEU A 168 4.28 -15.56 21.04
CA LEU A 168 4.94 -16.57 21.87
C LEU A 168 4.44 -16.53 23.32
N ALA A 169 4.16 -15.33 23.84
CA ALA A 169 3.67 -15.14 25.20
C ALA A 169 2.22 -15.62 25.39
N SER A 170 1.33 -15.29 24.46
CA SER A 170 -0.12 -15.41 24.67
C SER A 170 -0.72 -16.72 24.13
N SER A 171 -0.31 -17.14 22.93
CA SER A 171 -1.09 -18.10 22.12
C SER A 171 -0.30 -19.32 21.68
N TYR A 172 1.03 -19.31 21.80
CA TYR A 172 1.88 -20.40 21.32
C TYR A 172 1.84 -21.64 22.23
N PHE A 173 1.80 -21.44 23.55
CA PHE A 173 1.68 -22.52 24.52
C PHE A 173 0.27 -22.55 25.12
N SER A 174 -0.15 -23.71 25.63
CA SER A 174 -1.47 -23.86 26.27
C SER A 174 -1.65 -23.05 27.55
N GLN A 175 -0.55 -22.59 28.15
CA GLN A 175 -0.57 -21.62 29.23
C GLN A 175 0.28 -20.41 28.83
N PRO A 176 -0.17 -19.18 29.16
CA PRO A 176 0.54 -17.98 28.77
C PRO A 176 1.93 -17.91 29.44
N LEU A 177 2.93 -17.52 28.66
CA LEU A 177 4.29 -17.30 29.12
C LEU A 177 4.43 -15.86 29.65
N GLY A 178 4.37 -15.70 30.97
CA GLY A 178 4.53 -14.40 31.62
C GLY A 178 5.99 -14.02 31.89
N ILE A 179 6.20 -12.80 32.35
CA ILE A 179 7.49 -12.34 32.87
C ILE A 179 7.94 -13.17 34.09
N ASN A 180 9.26 -13.24 34.31
CA ASN A 180 9.94 -14.02 35.34
C ASN A 180 9.72 -15.55 35.28
N LYS A 181 9.11 -16.07 34.20
CA LYS A 181 9.04 -17.51 33.97
C LYS A 181 10.33 -18.02 33.34
N MET A 182 10.66 -19.27 33.65
CA MET A 182 11.81 -19.97 33.07
C MET A 182 11.36 -20.78 31.86
N VAL A 183 12.15 -20.73 30.79
CA VAL A 183 12.02 -21.58 29.62
C VAL A 183 13.34 -22.25 29.32
N THR A 184 13.27 -23.42 28.69
CA THR A 184 14.47 -24.14 28.27
C THR A 184 14.61 -24.01 26.76
N ILE A 185 15.74 -23.49 26.28
CA ILE A 185 16.03 -23.36 24.85
C ILE A 185 17.27 -24.19 24.56
N ASN A 186 17.12 -25.23 23.75
CA ASN A 186 18.19 -26.18 23.39
C ASN A 186 19.03 -26.69 24.59
N GLY A 187 18.38 -26.95 25.72
CA GLY A 187 19.01 -27.42 26.97
C GLY A 187 19.46 -26.32 27.94
N GLY A 188 19.56 -25.06 27.51
CA GLY A 188 19.87 -23.92 28.37
C GLY A 188 18.61 -23.32 29.02
N ALA A 189 18.70 -22.93 30.30
CA ALA A 189 17.59 -22.31 31.03
C ALA A 189 17.67 -20.78 31.00
N PHE A 190 16.57 -20.13 30.58
CA PHE A 190 16.48 -18.68 30.41
C PHE A 190 15.25 -18.10 31.09
N ARG A 191 15.40 -16.92 31.70
CA ARG A 191 14.30 -16.19 32.33
C ARG A 191 13.71 -15.16 31.38
N VAL A 192 12.39 -15.12 31.28
CA VAL A 192 11.68 -14.08 30.51
C VAL A 192 11.69 -12.76 31.27
N VAL A 193 12.29 -11.71 30.72
CA VAL A 193 12.34 -10.37 31.35
C VAL A 193 11.45 -9.34 30.67
N GLY A 194 11.04 -9.59 29.43
CA GLY A 194 10.19 -8.70 28.66
C GLY A 194 9.36 -9.43 27.62
N ILE A 195 8.18 -8.87 27.35
CA ILE A 195 7.27 -9.28 26.28
C ILE A 195 7.07 -8.08 25.38
N LEU A 196 7.36 -8.26 24.10
CA LEU A 196 7.16 -7.24 23.07
C LEU A 196 5.68 -7.14 22.69
N SER A 197 5.24 -5.94 22.30
CA SER A 197 3.90 -5.70 21.80
C SER A 197 3.69 -6.17 20.35
N ASP A 198 4.58 -7.01 19.83
CA ASP A 198 4.48 -7.54 18.47
C ASP A 198 3.63 -8.82 18.41
N GLN A 199 3.39 -9.27 17.19
CA GLN A 199 2.69 -10.53 16.90
C GLN A 199 3.68 -11.63 16.49
N SER A 200 4.93 -11.56 16.94
CA SER A 200 5.97 -12.51 16.54
C SER A 200 6.05 -13.70 17.52
N THR A 201 6.59 -14.81 17.03
CA THR A 201 7.00 -15.96 17.85
C THR A 201 8.52 -15.94 18.11
N SER A 202 9.15 -14.78 17.98
CA SER A 202 10.60 -14.62 18.08
C SER A 202 11.04 -14.53 19.54
N VAL A 203 12.26 -14.98 19.79
CA VAL A 203 12.97 -14.83 21.07
C VAL A 203 14.22 -14.00 20.83
N TYR A 204 14.41 -12.97 21.64
CA TYR A 204 15.59 -12.11 21.63
C TYR A 204 16.42 -12.40 22.87
N MET A 205 17.71 -12.63 22.69
CA MET A 205 18.63 -12.94 23.77
C MET A 205 20.00 -12.31 23.53
N PRO A 206 20.87 -12.25 24.55
CA PRO A 206 22.21 -11.70 24.38
C PRO A 206 23.00 -12.52 23.36
N ILE A 207 23.70 -11.85 22.44
CA ILE A 207 24.42 -12.52 21.35
C ILE A 207 25.39 -13.61 21.83
N GLN A 208 26.05 -13.41 22.98
CA GLN A 208 26.95 -14.39 23.58
C GLN A 208 26.23 -15.70 23.95
N MET A 209 25.00 -15.61 24.46
CA MET A 209 24.19 -16.79 24.78
C MET A 209 23.63 -17.44 23.52
N ALA A 210 23.29 -16.64 22.50
CA ALA A 210 22.80 -17.15 21.24
C ALA A 210 23.83 -18.03 20.52
N TYR A 211 25.14 -17.73 20.61
CA TYR A 211 26.20 -18.61 20.08
C TYR A 211 26.25 -20.00 20.73
N GLN A 212 25.80 -20.12 21.99
CA GLN A 212 25.79 -21.40 22.71
C GLN A 212 24.56 -22.25 22.39
N VAL A 213 23.44 -21.58 22.07
CA VAL A 213 22.12 -22.21 21.92
C VAL A 213 21.81 -22.51 20.46
N ILE A 214 22.26 -21.67 19.53
CA ILE A 214 22.03 -21.83 18.10
C ILE A 214 23.14 -22.73 17.51
N PRO A 215 22.80 -23.84 16.85
CA PRO A 215 23.80 -24.69 16.22
C PRO A 215 24.51 -23.97 15.06
N ASP A 216 25.75 -24.38 14.79
CA ASP A 216 26.56 -23.94 13.63
C ASP A 216 26.83 -22.43 13.56
N LYS A 217 26.90 -21.76 14.72
CA LYS A 217 27.30 -20.34 14.82
C LYS A 217 28.68 -20.20 15.45
N THR A 218 29.53 -19.42 14.79
CA THR A 218 30.90 -19.14 15.23
C THR A 218 30.99 -17.73 15.77
N ILE A 219 31.71 -17.54 16.88
CA ILE A 219 31.98 -16.22 17.47
C ILE A 219 32.59 -15.28 16.42
N ASP A 220 32.20 -14.01 16.45
CA ASP A 220 32.59 -12.95 15.50
C ASP A 220 32.10 -13.13 14.06
N ILE A 221 31.24 -14.13 13.79
CA ILE A 221 30.48 -14.28 12.55
C ILE A 221 29.03 -13.87 12.77
N TYR A 222 28.51 -13.03 11.88
CA TYR A 222 27.17 -12.44 11.96
C TYR A 222 26.31 -12.83 10.77
N ASP A 223 25.01 -13.03 11.01
CA ASP A 223 24.05 -13.27 9.94
C ASP A 223 23.56 -11.96 9.33
N THR A 224 23.43 -10.91 10.16
CA THR A 224 23.03 -9.58 9.71
C THR A 224 23.69 -8.51 10.57
N LEU A 225 24.02 -7.37 9.96
CA LEU A 225 24.39 -6.15 10.66
C LEU A 225 23.26 -5.14 10.47
N VAL A 226 22.71 -4.64 11.58
CA VAL A 226 21.64 -3.64 11.54
C VAL A 226 22.22 -2.30 11.95
N VAL A 227 22.11 -1.32 11.08
CA VAL A 227 22.73 -0.01 11.20
C VAL A 227 21.65 1.03 11.31
N LYS A 228 21.77 1.93 12.28
CA LYS A 228 20.91 3.12 12.40
C LYS A 228 21.69 4.35 11.93
N ILE A 229 21.10 5.11 11.01
CA ILE A 229 21.69 6.31 10.44
C ILE A 229 21.30 7.53 11.28
N LYS A 230 22.19 8.53 11.40
CA LYS A 230 21.90 9.76 12.17
C LYS A 230 20.83 10.64 11.53
N ASP A 231 20.93 10.85 10.22
CA ASP A 231 19.99 11.65 9.44
C ASP A 231 19.35 10.80 8.33
N GLN A 232 18.03 10.65 8.40
CA GLN A 232 17.25 9.90 7.41
C GLN A 232 17.30 10.52 6.02
N ASN A 233 17.52 11.84 5.89
CA ASN A 233 17.60 12.52 4.59
C ASN A 233 18.87 12.14 3.82
N GLN A 234 19.92 11.74 4.51
CA GLN A 234 21.18 11.31 3.92
C GLN A 234 21.25 9.79 3.73
N LEU A 235 20.14 9.07 3.95
CA LEU A 235 20.13 7.61 3.93
C LEU A 235 20.67 7.02 2.62
N ASP A 236 20.27 7.58 1.49
CA ASP A 236 20.70 7.08 0.17
C ASP A 236 22.22 7.30 -0.03
N GLU A 237 22.75 8.45 0.41
CA GLU A 237 24.20 8.76 0.37
C GLU A 237 24.99 7.85 1.32
N VAL A 238 24.48 7.61 2.53
CA VAL A 238 25.11 6.74 3.52
C VAL A 238 25.12 5.29 3.07
N ILE A 239 24.07 4.83 2.38
CA ILE A 239 24.04 3.49 1.76
C ILE A 239 25.14 3.37 0.70
N THR A 240 25.34 4.38 -0.15
CA THR A 240 26.46 4.38 -1.11
C THR A 240 27.80 4.32 -0.38
N LYS A 241 28.01 5.13 0.66
CA LYS A 241 29.24 5.09 1.48
C LYS A 241 29.46 3.72 2.15
N ILE A 242 28.40 3.08 2.64
CA ILE A 242 28.45 1.73 3.22
C ILE A 242 28.88 0.72 2.17
N ASN A 243 28.25 0.74 0.98
CA ASN A 243 28.60 -0.14 -0.13
C ASN A 243 30.07 0.04 -0.53
N ASP A 244 30.52 1.27 -0.75
CA ASP A 244 31.90 1.55 -1.16
C ASP A 244 32.92 1.08 -0.11
N LYS A 245 32.68 1.35 1.17
CA LYS A 245 33.58 0.89 2.24
C LYS A 245 33.61 -0.61 2.40
N LEU A 246 32.46 -1.28 2.32
CA LEU A 246 32.41 -2.75 2.39
C LEU A 246 33.05 -3.38 1.16
N MET A 247 32.87 -2.80 -0.03
CA MET A 247 33.55 -3.23 -1.26
C MET A 247 35.07 -3.16 -1.12
N ILE A 248 35.60 -2.06 -0.59
CA ILE A 248 37.03 -1.89 -0.33
C ILE A 248 37.51 -2.89 0.72
N SER A 249 36.80 -3.01 1.86
CA SER A 249 37.20 -3.90 2.95
C SER A 249 37.20 -5.37 2.54
N ARG A 250 36.25 -5.78 1.70
CA ARG A 250 36.08 -7.16 1.24
C ARG A 250 36.75 -7.46 -0.10
N HIS A 251 37.37 -6.47 -0.73
CA HIS A 251 38.01 -6.57 -2.04
C HIS A 251 37.05 -7.07 -3.14
N VAL A 252 35.79 -6.66 -3.11
CA VAL A 252 34.76 -7.05 -4.08
C VAL A 252 34.39 -5.88 -4.99
N THR A 253 34.04 -6.21 -6.24
CA THR A 253 33.55 -5.24 -7.24
C THR A 253 32.03 -5.34 -7.37
N GLN A 254 31.39 -4.34 -7.98
CA GLN A 254 29.93 -4.32 -8.19
C GLN A 254 29.38 -5.60 -8.84
N ASN A 255 30.17 -6.24 -9.70
CA ASN A 255 29.77 -7.45 -10.43
C ASN A 255 29.96 -8.76 -9.63
N LYS A 256 30.72 -8.72 -8.54
CA LYS A 256 31.00 -9.87 -7.64
C LYS A 256 30.67 -9.53 -6.19
N MET A 257 29.68 -8.67 -5.99
CA MET A 257 29.25 -8.28 -4.65
C MET A 257 28.79 -9.54 -3.90
N ASP A 258 29.26 -9.67 -2.67
CA ASP A 258 28.98 -10.80 -1.78
C ASP A 258 28.20 -10.36 -0.54
N PHE A 259 27.59 -9.17 -0.57
CA PHE A 259 26.74 -8.65 0.48
C PHE A 259 25.59 -7.87 -0.14
N SER A 260 24.55 -7.63 0.65
CA SER A 260 23.43 -6.80 0.28
C SER A 260 23.16 -5.78 1.38
N VAL A 261 22.96 -4.52 0.97
CA VAL A 261 22.61 -3.42 1.86
C VAL A 261 21.18 -3.03 1.52
N THR A 262 20.25 -3.36 2.40
CA THR A 262 18.82 -3.11 2.19
C THR A 262 18.33 -2.13 3.22
N SER A 263 17.60 -1.11 2.79
CA SER A 263 16.94 -0.18 3.70
C SER A 263 15.47 -0.53 3.88
N ARG A 264 14.91 -0.22 5.05
CA ARG A 264 13.47 -0.35 5.25
C ARG A 264 12.69 0.59 4.31
N LYS A 265 13.28 1.74 3.96
CA LYS A 265 12.75 2.70 2.97
C LYS A 265 12.59 2.06 1.59
N GLU A 266 13.62 1.41 1.07
CA GLU A 266 13.60 0.77 -0.26
C GLU A 266 12.57 -0.37 -0.35
N MET A 267 12.48 -1.20 0.69
CA MET A 267 11.47 -2.27 0.76
C MET A 267 10.05 -1.71 0.73
N GLN A 268 9.80 -0.61 1.45
CA GLN A 268 8.50 0.05 1.44
C GLN A 268 8.24 0.78 0.13
N GLN A 269 9.25 1.37 -0.49
CA GLN A 269 9.12 1.98 -1.81
C GLN A 269 8.74 0.94 -2.85
N THR A 270 9.37 -0.25 -2.84
CA THR A 270 9.02 -1.34 -3.77
C THR A 270 7.58 -1.83 -3.55
N ARG A 271 7.12 -1.90 -2.29
CA ARG A 271 5.71 -2.20 -1.97
C ARG A 271 4.78 -1.09 -2.47
N ALA A 272 5.15 0.16 -2.28
CA ALA A 272 4.41 1.33 -2.76
C ALA A 272 4.29 1.31 -4.29
N ASP A 273 5.38 1.05 -5.00
CA ASP A 273 5.44 0.98 -6.46
C ASP A 273 4.59 -0.17 -7.00
N THR A 274 4.66 -1.34 -6.38
CA THR A 274 3.81 -2.49 -6.73
C THR A 274 2.33 -2.15 -6.56
N MET A 275 1.96 -1.51 -5.44
CA MET A 275 0.58 -1.13 -5.20
C MET A 275 0.12 0.03 -6.09
N ASN A 276 1.00 0.97 -6.42
CA ASN A 276 0.74 2.03 -7.39
C ASN A 276 0.48 1.46 -8.79
N SER A 277 1.20 0.39 -9.17
CA SER A 277 0.93 -0.35 -10.41
C SER A 277 -0.47 -0.99 -10.38
N MET A 278 -0.84 -1.65 -9.28
CA MET A 278 -2.21 -2.18 -9.11
C MET A 278 -3.28 -1.07 -9.15
N ASN A 279 -3.03 0.07 -8.49
CA ASN A 279 -3.91 1.24 -8.50
C ASN A 279 -4.10 1.78 -9.92
N THR A 280 -3.02 1.90 -10.69
CA THR A 280 -3.03 2.34 -12.09
C THR A 280 -3.84 1.37 -12.97
N PHE A 281 -3.67 0.07 -12.76
CA PHE A 281 -4.45 -0.95 -13.47
C PHE A 281 -5.95 -0.87 -13.17
N LEU A 282 -6.33 -0.71 -11.90
CA LEU A 282 -7.73 -0.53 -11.50
C LEU A 282 -8.31 0.78 -12.06
N LEU A 283 -7.53 1.86 -12.06
CA LEU A 283 -7.94 3.14 -12.64
C LEU A 283 -8.17 3.03 -14.15
N ALA A 284 -7.40 2.23 -14.87
CA ALA A 284 -7.64 1.94 -16.28
C ALA A 284 -8.98 1.21 -16.49
N ILE A 285 -9.32 0.24 -15.64
CA ILE A 285 -10.63 -0.45 -15.67
C ILE A 285 -11.77 0.54 -15.38
N ALA A 286 -11.59 1.43 -14.40
CA ALA A 286 -12.56 2.46 -14.08
C ALA A 286 -12.75 3.47 -15.24
N ALA A 287 -11.67 3.84 -15.92
CA ALA A 287 -11.72 4.69 -17.11
C ALA A 287 -12.49 4.03 -18.26
N VAL A 288 -12.27 2.73 -18.52
CA VAL A 288 -13.06 1.97 -19.51
C VAL A 288 -14.54 1.94 -19.11
N SER A 289 -14.85 1.75 -17.83
CA SER A 289 -16.23 1.76 -17.32
C SER A 289 -16.91 3.12 -17.53
N LEU A 290 -16.17 4.22 -17.32
CA LEU A 290 -16.66 5.57 -17.61
C LEU A 290 -16.92 5.78 -19.11
N ILE A 291 -16.09 5.23 -20.00
CA ILE A 291 -16.33 5.28 -21.45
C ILE A 291 -17.60 4.51 -21.82
N VAL A 292 -17.82 3.31 -21.26
CA VAL A 292 -19.07 2.57 -21.50
C VAL A 292 -20.28 3.34 -20.99
N GLY A 293 -20.18 3.96 -19.81
CA GLY A 293 -21.21 4.86 -19.29
C GLY A 293 -21.47 6.06 -20.19
N SER A 294 -20.41 6.68 -20.73
CA SER A 294 -20.51 7.85 -21.61
C SER A 294 -21.19 7.54 -22.95
N ILE A 295 -20.94 6.35 -23.52
CA ILE A 295 -21.67 5.86 -24.70
C ILE A 295 -23.16 5.71 -24.39
N GLY A 296 -23.51 5.24 -23.19
CA GLY A 296 -24.89 5.17 -22.73
C GLY A 296 -25.58 6.55 -22.71
N ILE A 297 -24.91 7.57 -22.15
CA ILE A 297 -25.40 8.95 -22.16
C ILE A 297 -25.62 9.43 -23.58
N ALA A 298 -24.63 9.26 -24.46
CA ALA A 298 -24.72 9.69 -25.85
C ALA A 298 -25.92 9.05 -26.55
N ASN A 299 -26.11 7.73 -26.40
CA ASN A 299 -27.22 7.01 -27.01
C ASN A 299 -28.59 7.52 -26.51
N THR A 300 -28.74 7.67 -25.21
CA THR A 300 -29.99 8.19 -24.62
C THR A 300 -30.26 9.62 -25.08
N MET A 301 -29.22 10.42 -25.23
CA MET A 301 -29.32 11.78 -25.71
C MET A 301 -29.67 11.84 -27.21
N PHE A 302 -29.11 10.97 -28.06
CA PHE A 302 -29.53 10.83 -29.45
C PHE A 302 -31.03 10.51 -29.55
N THR A 303 -31.50 9.52 -28.79
CA THR A 303 -32.93 9.18 -28.80
C THR A 303 -33.78 10.32 -28.26
N SER A 304 -33.33 11.03 -27.21
CA SER A 304 -34.04 12.19 -26.66
C SER A 304 -34.14 13.34 -27.66
N VAL A 305 -33.10 13.56 -28.46
CA VAL A 305 -33.11 14.57 -29.53
C VAL A 305 -34.11 14.18 -30.61
N LEU A 306 -34.16 12.91 -31.01
CA LEU A 306 -35.12 12.40 -32.00
C LEU A 306 -36.57 12.54 -31.52
N GLU A 307 -36.86 12.14 -30.28
CA GLU A 307 -38.19 12.27 -29.66
C GLU A 307 -38.64 13.74 -29.52
N LYS A 308 -37.70 14.68 -29.46
CA LYS A 308 -37.94 16.11 -29.22
C LYS A 308 -37.66 16.99 -30.43
N THR A 309 -37.48 16.39 -31.61
CA THR A 309 -37.23 17.09 -32.88
C THR A 309 -38.24 18.21 -33.15
N LYS A 310 -39.55 17.91 -33.03
CA LYS A 310 -40.62 18.89 -33.27
C LYS A 310 -40.57 20.07 -32.30
N GLU A 311 -40.30 19.83 -31.02
CA GLU A 311 -40.14 20.89 -30.01
C GLU A 311 -38.94 21.79 -30.31
N ILE A 312 -37.80 21.20 -30.73
CA ILE A 312 -36.61 21.95 -31.16
C ILE A 312 -36.92 22.81 -32.39
N GLY A 313 -37.67 22.27 -33.35
CA GLY A 313 -38.14 22.98 -34.54
C GLY A 313 -38.97 24.21 -34.20
N ILE A 314 -39.93 24.07 -33.27
CA ILE A 314 -40.77 25.17 -32.79
C ILE A 314 -39.92 26.24 -32.09
N MET A 315 -39.02 25.85 -31.19
CA MET A 315 -38.13 26.80 -30.49
C MET A 315 -37.27 27.61 -31.48
N LYS A 316 -36.74 26.97 -32.51
CA LYS A 316 -35.97 27.66 -33.55
C LYS A 316 -36.83 28.55 -34.44
N ALA A 317 -38.05 28.14 -34.77
CA ALA A 317 -38.98 28.95 -35.54
C ALA A 317 -39.40 30.23 -34.80
N ILE A 318 -39.46 30.18 -33.46
CA ILE A 318 -39.76 31.34 -32.60
C ILE A 318 -38.50 32.21 -32.33
N GLY A 319 -37.31 31.76 -32.77
CA GLY A 319 -36.08 32.56 -32.77
C GLY A 319 -34.94 32.09 -31.86
N ALA A 320 -34.98 30.86 -31.32
CA ALA A 320 -33.85 30.30 -30.56
C ALA A 320 -32.61 30.12 -31.45
N ARG A 321 -31.43 30.55 -30.98
CA ARG A 321 -30.16 30.39 -31.72
C ARG A 321 -29.65 28.96 -31.60
N ASN A 322 -28.80 28.52 -32.54
CA ASN A 322 -28.14 27.21 -32.46
C ASN A 322 -27.37 27.04 -31.13
N GLN A 323 -26.73 28.11 -30.65
CA GLN A 323 -26.03 28.12 -29.36
C GLN A 323 -26.96 27.90 -28.16
N ASP A 324 -28.20 28.42 -28.21
CA ASP A 324 -29.18 28.20 -27.13
C ASP A 324 -29.57 26.72 -27.04
N ILE A 325 -29.84 26.09 -28.19
CA ILE A 325 -30.16 24.65 -28.26
C ILE A 325 -28.97 23.80 -27.82
N LEU A 326 -27.77 24.11 -28.30
CA LEU A 326 -26.54 23.43 -27.90
C LEU A 326 -26.36 23.46 -26.38
N LEU A 327 -26.49 24.64 -25.75
CA LEU A 327 -26.32 24.81 -24.31
C LEU A 327 -27.37 24.05 -23.51
N ILE A 328 -28.65 24.06 -23.91
CA ILE A 328 -29.71 23.31 -23.22
C ILE A 328 -29.36 21.83 -23.14
N PHE A 329 -28.95 21.25 -24.27
CA PHE A 329 -28.61 19.83 -24.35
C PHE A 329 -27.30 19.51 -23.62
N LEU A 330 -26.29 20.38 -23.71
CA LEU A 330 -25.02 20.18 -23.01
C LEU A 330 -25.18 20.31 -21.48
N PHE A 331 -26.03 21.22 -21.00
CA PHE A 331 -26.43 21.29 -19.59
C PHE A 331 -27.18 20.03 -19.14
N ASN A 332 -28.05 19.47 -19.98
CA ASN A 332 -28.74 18.22 -19.68
C ASN A 332 -27.75 17.06 -19.49
N ALA A 333 -26.78 16.93 -20.40
CA ALA A 333 -25.73 15.92 -20.31
C ALA A 333 -24.82 16.11 -19.08
N ALA A 334 -24.44 17.35 -18.79
CA ALA A 334 -23.69 17.70 -17.57
C ALA A 334 -24.48 17.35 -16.30
N PHE A 335 -25.80 17.58 -16.30
CA PHE A 335 -26.68 17.28 -15.17
C PHE A 335 -26.81 15.77 -14.95
N ILE A 336 -26.93 14.97 -16.01
CA ILE A 336 -26.90 13.50 -15.93
C ILE A 336 -25.56 13.04 -15.33
N GLY A 337 -24.44 13.60 -15.78
CA GLY A 337 -23.11 13.35 -15.22
C GLY A 337 -23.02 13.71 -13.74
N LEU A 338 -23.53 14.87 -13.34
CA LEU A 338 -23.56 15.34 -11.96
C LEU A 338 -24.39 14.43 -11.05
N VAL A 339 -25.61 14.07 -11.46
CA VAL A 339 -26.49 13.19 -10.68
C VAL A 339 -25.88 11.79 -10.55
N GLY A 340 -25.37 11.23 -11.64
CA GLY A 340 -24.66 9.95 -11.62
C GLY A 340 -23.39 10.02 -10.76
N GLY A 341 -22.67 11.14 -10.80
CA GLY A 341 -21.50 11.39 -9.97
C GLY A 341 -21.83 11.43 -8.49
N ILE A 342 -22.85 12.19 -8.07
CA ILE A 342 -23.29 12.27 -6.67
C ILE A 342 -23.72 10.88 -6.16
N ILE A 343 -24.55 10.17 -6.93
CA ILE A 343 -25.02 8.83 -6.54
C ILE A 343 -23.85 7.85 -6.48
N GLY A 344 -22.93 7.90 -7.44
CA GLY A 344 -21.71 7.10 -7.46
C GLY A 344 -20.79 7.37 -6.27
N ILE A 345 -20.63 8.64 -5.88
CA ILE A 345 -19.85 9.03 -4.70
C ILE A 345 -20.50 8.48 -3.42
N VAL A 346 -21.82 8.62 -3.26
CA VAL A 346 -22.54 8.08 -2.10
C VAL A 346 -22.40 6.56 -2.02
N LEU A 347 -22.62 5.85 -3.13
CA LEU A 347 -22.45 4.40 -3.17
C LEU A 347 -21.00 3.98 -2.95
N GLY A 348 -20.03 4.71 -3.50
CA GLY A 348 -18.60 4.49 -3.28
C GLY A 348 -18.22 4.65 -1.80
N MET A 349 -18.74 5.68 -1.12
CA MET A 349 -18.54 5.88 0.32
C MET A 349 -19.16 4.76 1.15
N ILE A 350 -20.38 4.32 0.81
CA ILE A 350 -21.03 3.20 1.49
C ILE A 350 -20.21 1.92 1.32
N LEU A 351 -19.86 1.55 0.09
CA LEU A 351 -19.05 0.36 -0.20
C LEU A 351 -17.69 0.40 0.51
N SER A 352 -17.06 1.58 0.53
CA SER A 352 -15.78 1.80 1.20
C SER A 352 -15.88 1.70 2.73
N GLY A 353 -16.99 2.16 3.32
CA GLY A 353 -17.25 2.06 4.76
C GLY A 353 -17.61 0.64 5.23
N PHE A 354 -18.23 -0.17 4.36
CA PHE A 354 -18.56 -1.57 4.68
C PHE A 354 -17.41 -2.56 4.41
N MET A 355 -16.39 -2.18 3.63
CA MET A 355 -15.23 -3.05 3.36
C MET A 355 -14.52 -3.57 4.63
N PRO A 356 -14.23 -2.73 5.66
CA PRO A 356 -13.57 -3.20 6.88
C PRO A 356 -14.37 -4.28 7.64
N ALA A 357 -15.71 -4.22 7.58
CA ALA A 357 -16.59 -5.20 8.22
C ALA A 357 -16.67 -6.52 7.45
N LEU A 358 -16.64 -6.47 6.11
CA LEU A 358 -16.68 -7.65 5.24
C LEU A 358 -15.35 -8.42 5.18
N MET A 359 -14.21 -7.72 5.32
CA MET A 359 -12.88 -8.31 5.19
C MET A 359 -12.27 -8.83 6.51
N GLY A 360 -13.06 -8.93 7.58
CA GLY A 360 -12.76 -9.72 8.77
C GLY A 360 -11.32 -9.61 9.30
N GLY A 361 -10.94 -8.45 9.87
CA GLY A 361 -9.72 -8.32 10.68
C GLY A 361 -8.38 -8.49 9.94
N LEU A 362 -8.36 -8.62 8.61
CA LEU A 362 -7.13 -8.69 7.83
C LEU A 362 -6.28 -7.42 8.02
N PRO A 363 -4.98 -7.52 8.38
CA PRO A 363 -4.11 -6.37 8.63
C PRO A 363 -4.01 -5.38 7.45
N MET A 364 -4.21 -5.85 6.21
CA MET A 364 -4.26 -5.01 5.01
C MET A 364 -5.49 -4.11 4.92
N ALA A 365 -6.57 -4.41 5.64
CA ALA A 365 -7.82 -3.63 5.65
C ALA A 365 -7.87 -2.60 6.80
N ARG A 366 -6.80 -2.47 7.60
CA ARG A 366 -6.67 -1.39 8.60
C ARG A 366 -6.18 -0.08 7.98
N GLY A 367 -5.98 -0.03 6.67
CA GLY A 367 -5.85 1.23 5.95
C GLY A 367 -7.20 1.95 6.04
N THR A 368 -7.24 3.04 6.80
CA THR A 368 -8.41 3.92 6.85
C THR A 368 -8.72 4.33 5.42
N THR A 369 -9.87 3.93 4.89
CA THR A 369 -10.38 4.44 3.62
C THR A 369 -10.74 5.91 3.83
N LEU A 370 -9.72 6.77 3.73
CA LEU A 370 -9.88 8.21 3.88
C LEU A 370 -10.47 8.73 2.58
N VAL A 371 -11.79 8.86 2.57
CA VAL A 371 -12.48 9.61 1.54
C VAL A 371 -12.17 11.08 1.78
N THR A 372 -11.11 11.57 1.13
CA THR A 372 -10.71 12.98 1.25
C THR A 372 -11.66 13.88 0.44
N LEU A 373 -11.80 15.14 0.89
CA LEU A 373 -12.58 16.14 0.15
C LEU A 373 -12.06 16.33 -1.29
N ASN A 374 -10.75 16.20 -1.48
CA ASN A 374 -10.11 16.26 -2.79
C ASN A 374 -10.58 15.12 -3.72
N SER A 375 -10.71 13.90 -3.21
CA SER A 375 -11.21 12.75 -3.98
C SER A 375 -12.65 12.97 -4.45
N ILE A 376 -13.49 13.57 -3.60
CA ILE A 376 -14.90 13.89 -3.93
C ILE A 376 -14.97 14.93 -5.05
N ILE A 377 -14.23 16.05 -4.90
CA ILE A 377 -14.20 17.13 -5.89
C ILE A 377 -13.68 16.60 -7.24
N MET A 378 -12.62 15.79 -7.22
CA MET A 378 -12.05 15.20 -8.43
C MET A 378 -13.04 14.26 -9.11
N ALA A 379 -13.66 13.33 -8.38
CA ALA A 379 -14.64 12.40 -8.95
C ALA A 379 -15.87 13.11 -9.53
N LEU A 380 -16.38 14.13 -8.83
CA LEU A 380 -17.50 14.94 -9.31
C LEU A 380 -17.12 15.69 -10.59
N SER A 381 -15.94 16.30 -10.62
CA SER A 381 -15.44 17.01 -11.80
C SER A 381 -15.29 16.08 -13.00
N VAL A 382 -14.71 14.89 -12.80
CA VAL A 382 -14.59 13.86 -13.84
C VAL A 382 -15.97 13.43 -14.35
N SER A 383 -16.94 13.19 -13.47
CA SER A 383 -18.29 12.79 -13.87
C SER A 383 -19.01 13.82 -14.75
N VAL A 384 -18.87 15.11 -14.42
CA VAL A 384 -19.45 16.21 -15.19
C VAL A 384 -18.75 16.36 -16.54
N ILE A 385 -17.41 16.30 -16.56
CA ILE A 385 -16.63 16.37 -17.80
C ILE A 385 -17.00 15.23 -18.74
N VAL A 386 -17.08 13.99 -18.24
CA VAL A 386 -17.48 12.82 -19.03
C VAL A 386 -18.90 12.97 -19.56
N GLY A 387 -19.84 13.47 -18.74
CA GLY A 387 -21.21 13.75 -19.16
C GLY A 387 -21.27 14.80 -20.28
N ILE A 388 -20.52 15.90 -20.16
CA ILE A 388 -20.41 16.92 -21.20
C ILE A 388 -19.84 16.32 -22.49
N LEU A 389 -18.71 15.61 -22.41
CA LEU A 389 -18.05 15.03 -23.58
C LEU A 389 -18.96 14.06 -24.34
N ALA A 390 -19.71 13.22 -23.61
CA ALA A 390 -20.70 12.33 -24.19
C ALA A 390 -21.82 13.08 -24.93
N GLY A 391 -22.22 14.24 -24.39
CA GLY A 391 -23.33 15.04 -24.92
C GLY A 391 -22.99 15.97 -26.07
N ILE A 392 -21.70 16.24 -26.33
CA ILE A 392 -21.27 17.20 -27.37
C ILE A 392 -21.83 16.84 -28.75
N ILE A 393 -21.67 15.59 -29.19
CA ILE A 393 -22.09 15.16 -30.53
C ILE A 393 -23.62 15.27 -30.71
N PRO A 394 -24.46 14.64 -29.86
CA PRO A 394 -25.91 14.75 -30.00
C PRO A 394 -26.42 16.19 -29.80
N ALA A 395 -25.86 16.97 -28.86
CA ALA A 395 -26.22 18.38 -28.68
C ALA A 395 -25.92 19.21 -29.94
N TYR A 396 -24.78 18.95 -30.57
CA TYR A 396 -24.40 19.61 -31.82
C TYR A 396 -25.37 19.26 -32.95
N GLN A 397 -25.73 17.99 -33.11
CA GLN A 397 -26.71 17.57 -34.11
C GLN A 397 -28.07 18.23 -33.86
N ALA A 398 -28.55 18.25 -32.62
CA ALA A 398 -29.78 18.95 -32.24
C ALA A 398 -29.74 20.44 -32.61
N SER A 399 -28.62 21.11 -32.34
CA SER A 399 -28.42 22.52 -32.65
C SER A 399 -28.41 22.84 -34.15
N LYS A 400 -28.14 21.85 -35.01
CA LYS A 400 -28.09 22.00 -36.48
C LYS A 400 -29.39 21.63 -37.21
N LEU A 401 -30.39 21.10 -36.51
CA LEU A 401 -31.69 20.78 -37.12
C LEU A 401 -32.33 22.03 -37.74
N LYS A 402 -32.81 21.91 -38.98
CA LYS A 402 -33.52 22.99 -39.68
C LYS A 402 -34.98 23.02 -39.22
N PRO A 403 -35.57 24.19 -38.96
CA PRO A 403 -36.96 24.29 -38.47
C PRO A 403 -37.98 23.62 -39.42
N VAL A 404 -37.76 23.75 -40.73
CA VAL A 404 -38.64 23.19 -41.76
C VAL A 404 -38.64 21.66 -41.72
N ASP A 405 -37.46 21.03 -41.59
CA ASP A 405 -37.33 19.58 -41.52
C ASP A 405 -37.89 19.04 -40.20
N ALA A 406 -37.70 19.77 -39.10
CA ALA A 406 -38.15 19.39 -37.77
C ALA A 406 -39.68 19.43 -37.59
N LEU A 407 -40.38 20.33 -38.30
CA LEU A 407 -41.84 20.46 -38.24
C LEU A 407 -42.57 19.48 -39.17
N ARG A 408 -41.85 18.93 -40.16
CA ARG A 408 -42.37 17.97 -41.14
C ARG A 408 -42.18 16.52 -40.70
N TYR A 409 -41.49 16.31 -39.58
CA TYR A 409 -41.29 15.01 -38.95
C TYR A 409 -42.61 14.59 -38.27
N GLU A 410 -43.17 13.44 -38.68
CA GLU A 410 -44.34 12.81 -38.03
C GLU A 410 -43.93 12.02 -36.79
#